data_AF-A0AA35STN8-F1
#
_entry.id   AF-A0AA35STN8-F1
#
_cell.length_a   1.000
_cell.length_b   1.000
_cell.length_c   1.000
_cell.angle_alpha   90.00
_cell.angle_beta   90.00
_cell.angle_gamma   90.00
#
_symmetry.space_group_name_H-M   'P 1'
#
loop_
_entity.id
_entity.type
_entity.pdbx_description
1 polymer ?
#
loop_
_entity_poly.entity_id
_entity_poly.type
_entity_poly.pdbx_seq_one_letter_code
_entity_poly.pdbx_strand_id
1 'polypeptide(L)'
;MSGCGLQKGERECQIVILMEDDVIDWDDDYPPSVGEDHVERVTNSELCRFFKYFENRDIAKDTLREKGLKKIRIGIEGYPTTKEKVRVRAHTGRTEVVYNYIQRPFLRLSWEKDEAKSRHVDFTCVKIKTDIAPDAEAATLLSGNEDNNFDY
;
A
#
# COMPACT_ATOMS: atom_id res chain seq x y z
N MET A 1 12.84 -19.37 10.81
CA MET A 1 11.58 -19.07 10.10
C MET A 1 11.13 -17.69 10.54
N SER A 2 11.57 -16.68 9.82
CA SER A 2 11.26 -15.27 10.10
C SER A 2 9.91 -14.98 9.45
N GLY A 3 8.87 -14.76 10.25
CA GLY A 3 7.53 -14.50 9.77
C GLY A 3 7.48 -13.18 9.01
N CYS A 4 7.01 -13.23 7.77
CA CYS A 4 6.69 -12.08 6.95
C CYS A 4 5.60 -11.26 7.67
N GLY A 5 5.97 -10.06 8.11
CA GLY A 5 5.16 -9.19 8.98
C GLY A 5 4.10 -8.36 8.24
N LEU A 6 3.56 -8.88 7.14
CA LEU A 6 2.46 -8.24 6.43
C LEU A 6 1.14 -8.68 7.06
N GLN A 7 0.42 -7.72 7.65
CA GLN A 7 -0.91 -8.00 8.18
C GLN A 7 -1.85 -8.29 7.01
N LYS A 8 -2.76 -9.26 7.19
CA LYS A 8 -3.72 -9.69 6.16
C LYS A 8 -4.60 -8.50 5.75
N GLY A 9 -4.26 -7.84 4.64
CA GLY A 9 -4.98 -6.67 4.13
C GLY A 9 -4.06 -5.53 3.67
N GLU A 10 -2.79 -5.52 4.08
CA GLU A 10 -1.80 -4.57 3.59
C GLU A 10 -1.51 -4.83 2.11
N ARG A 11 -1.53 -3.75 1.31
CA ARG A 11 -1.27 -3.77 -0.14
C ARG A 11 0.00 -3.03 -0.53
N GLU A 12 0.76 -2.62 0.47
CA GLU A 12 2.06 -1.97 0.35
C GLU A 12 3.03 -2.66 1.30
N CYS A 13 4.29 -2.77 0.90
CA CYS A 13 5.33 -3.21 1.80
C CYS A 13 6.55 -2.31 1.72
N GLN A 14 7.26 -2.25 2.83
CA GLN A 14 8.51 -1.55 2.99
C GLN A 14 9.54 -2.54 3.50
N ILE A 15 10.65 -2.68 2.80
CA ILE A 15 11.70 -3.66 3.08
C ILE A 15 13.01 -2.92 3.24
N VAL A 16 13.70 -3.20 4.35
CA VAL A 16 15.10 -2.82 4.56
C VAL A 16 15.96 -4.06 4.45
N ILE A 17 17.01 -3.97 3.63
CA ILE A 17 17.94 -5.08 3.43
C ILE A 17 19.18 -4.84 4.27
N LEU A 18 19.42 -5.75 5.20
CA LEU A 18 20.55 -5.74 6.12
C LEU A 18 21.59 -6.75 5.67
N MET A 19 22.85 -6.46 5.97
CA MET A 19 23.92 -7.43 5.87
C MET A 19 23.92 -8.34 7.10
N GLU A 20 24.54 -9.52 6.98
CA GLU A 20 24.61 -10.49 8.07
C GLU A 20 25.43 -10.02 9.27
N ASP A 21 26.34 -9.07 9.05
CA ASP A 21 27.18 -8.44 10.08
C ASP A 21 26.52 -7.22 10.74
N ASP A 22 25.33 -6.82 10.30
CA ASP A 22 24.60 -5.70 10.90
C ASP A 22 24.02 -6.08 12.27
N VAL A 23 24.47 -5.37 13.30
CA VAL A 23 23.93 -5.48 14.66
C VAL A 23 22.88 -4.39 14.87
N ILE A 24 21.65 -4.82 15.18
CA ILE A 24 20.54 -3.94 15.53
C ILE A 24 20.20 -4.20 17.00
N ASP A 25 20.41 -3.19 17.82
CA ASP A 25 20.16 -3.22 19.27
C ASP A 25 19.26 -2.04 19.62
N TRP A 26 17.97 -2.32 19.66
CA TRP A 26 16.94 -1.35 20.03
C TRP A 26 16.51 -1.61 21.46
N ASP A 27 16.44 -0.54 22.22
CA ASP A 27 15.98 -0.59 23.61
C ASP A 27 14.44 -0.62 23.63
N ASP A 28 13.88 -1.57 24.38
CA ASP A 28 12.43 -1.73 24.56
C ASP A 28 11.79 -0.48 25.18
N ASP A 29 12.52 0.25 26.02
CA ASP A 29 12.00 1.43 26.72
C ASP A 29 11.90 2.67 25.80
N TYR A 30 12.69 2.70 24.72
CA TYR A 30 12.79 3.87 23.85
C TYR A 30 12.95 3.52 22.37
N PRO A 31 12.06 2.74 21.74
CA PRO A 31 12.23 2.29 20.37
C PRO A 31 12.36 3.47 19.39
N PRO A 32 13.19 3.33 18.33
CA PRO A 32 13.36 4.39 17.35
C PRO A 32 12.03 4.66 16.61
N SER A 33 11.80 5.92 16.22
CA SER A 33 10.58 6.38 15.56
C SER A 33 10.47 5.98 14.08
N VAL A 34 11.04 4.84 13.70
CA VAL A 34 10.74 4.13 12.45
C VAL A 34 9.35 3.49 12.62
N GLY A 35 8.28 4.26 12.85
CA GLY A 35 7.66 5.13 11.87
C GLY A 35 6.57 4.29 11.19
N GLU A 36 5.31 4.53 11.58
CA GLU A 36 4.00 3.89 11.31
C GLU A 36 3.81 2.84 10.18
N ASP A 37 4.69 2.77 9.19
CA ASP A 37 4.69 1.78 8.11
C ASP A 37 5.40 0.50 8.57
N HIS A 38 4.76 -0.67 8.42
CA HIS A 38 5.38 -1.95 8.72
C HIS A 38 6.62 -2.20 7.84
N VAL A 39 7.81 -1.96 8.42
CA VAL A 39 9.10 -2.20 7.77
C VAL A 39 9.54 -3.63 8.03
N GLU A 40 9.56 -4.44 6.98
CA GLU A 40 10.11 -5.78 7.01
C GLU A 40 11.64 -5.73 6.88
N ARG A 41 12.34 -6.50 7.73
CA ARG A 41 13.80 -6.61 7.72
C ARG A 41 14.19 -7.90 7.02
N VAL A 42 15.04 -7.78 6.00
CA VAL A 42 15.60 -8.94 5.29
C VAL A 42 17.11 -8.93 5.47
N THR A 43 17.65 -9.96 6.13
CA THR A 43 19.09 -10.13 6.30
C THR A 43 19.64 -10.95 5.13
N ASN A 44 20.36 -10.30 4.21
CA ASN A 44 21.02 -10.94 3.08
C ASN A 44 22.13 -10.03 2.51
N SER A 45 23.39 -10.42 2.73
CA SER A 45 24.57 -9.68 2.30
C SER A 45 24.71 -9.57 0.77
N GLU A 46 24.30 -10.60 0.03
CA GLU A 46 24.36 -10.61 -1.44
C GLU A 46 23.35 -9.63 -2.03
N LEU A 47 22.11 -9.63 -1.53
CA LEU A 47 21.09 -8.65 -1.92
C LEU A 47 21.51 -7.24 -1.54
N CYS A 48 22.10 -7.06 -0.36
CA CYS A 48 22.61 -5.75 0.04
C CYS A 48 23.68 -5.24 -0.94
N ARG A 49 24.59 -6.12 -1.37
CA ARG A 49 25.62 -5.80 -2.39
C ARG A 49 25.01 -5.56 -3.77
N PHE A 50 23.99 -6.32 -4.15
CA PHE A 50 23.30 -6.16 -5.42
C PHE A 50 22.70 -4.75 -5.55
N PHE A 51 21.95 -4.30 -4.55
CA PHE A 51 21.29 -2.99 -4.57
C PHE A 51 22.21 -1.79 -4.29
N LYS A 52 23.49 -2.04 -3.96
CA LYS A 52 24.49 -0.98 -3.82
C LYS A 52 24.70 -0.20 -5.14
N TYR A 53 24.62 -0.90 -6.27
CA TYR A 53 24.84 -0.31 -7.60
C TYR A 53 23.54 0.30 -8.12
N PHE A 54 23.61 1.49 -8.73
CA PHE A 54 22.41 2.17 -9.21
C PHE A 54 21.82 1.47 -10.44
N GLU A 55 22.66 0.93 -11.30
CA GLU A 55 22.25 0.19 -12.50
C GLU A 55 21.40 -1.03 -12.13
N ASN A 56 21.81 -1.75 -11.07
CA ASN A 56 21.07 -2.89 -10.56
C ASN A 56 19.70 -2.48 -9.99
N ARG A 57 19.61 -1.30 -9.37
CA ARG A 57 18.34 -0.76 -8.86
C ARG A 57 17.39 -0.44 -10.00
N ASP A 58 17.87 0.11 -11.09
CA ASP A 58 17.03 0.42 -12.25
C ASP A 58 16.51 -0.86 -12.93
N ILE A 59 17.38 -1.86 -13.14
CA ILE A 59 16.97 -3.17 -13.69
C ILE A 59 15.94 -3.85 -12.77
N ALA A 60 16.18 -3.84 -11.47
CA ALA A 60 15.25 -4.42 -10.50
C ALA A 60 13.91 -3.68 -10.48
N LYS A 61 13.94 -2.35 -10.58
CA LYS A 61 12.73 -1.52 -10.63
C LYS A 61 11.88 -1.87 -11.86
N ASP A 62 12.50 -2.03 -13.02
CA ASP A 62 11.78 -2.39 -14.24
C ASP A 62 11.24 -3.84 -14.17
N THR A 63 12.02 -4.78 -13.65
CA THR A 63 11.56 -6.16 -13.40
C THR A 63 10.34 -6.21 -12.46
N LEU A 64 10.33 -5.38 -11.41
CA LEU A 64 9.21 -5.30 -10.47
C LEU A 64 7.98 -4.65 -11.13
N ARG A 65 8.16 -3.68 -12.02
CA ARG A 65 7.07 -3.08 -12.82
C ARG A 65 6.44 -4.10 -13.76
N GLU A 66 7.24 -4.91 -14.44
CA GLU A 66 6.76 -5.98 -15.33
C GLU A 66 5.92 -7.02 -14.58
N LYS A 67 6.23 -7.27 -13.31
CA LYS A 67 5.44 -8.13 -12.41
C LYS A 67 4.15 -7.48 -11.90
N GLY A 68 3.82 -6.27 -12.34
CA GLY A 68 2.59 -5.56 -11.97
C GLY A 68 2.66 -4.81 -10.64
N LEU A 69 3.84 -4.67 -10.04
CA LEU A 69 4.01 -3.86 -8.83
C LEU A 69 4.05 -2.37 -9.16
N LYS A 70 3.53 -1.57 -8.25
CA LYS A 70 3.35 -0.12 -8.38
C LYS A 70 4.01 0.61 -7.22
N LYS A 71 4.10 1.94 -7.34
CA LYS A 71 4.73 2.83 -6.36
C LYS A 71 6.14 2.36 -5.92
N ILE A 72 6.87 1.72 -6.84
CA ILE A 72 8.18 1.13 -6.55
C ILE A 72 9.21 2.24 -6.34
N ARG A 73 9.79 2.26 -5.14
CA ARG A 73 10.88 3.14 -4.74
C ARG A 73 12.02 2.29 -4.20
N ILE A 74 13.16 2.33 -4.89
CA ILE A 74 14.39 1.62 -4.49
C ILE A 74 15.45 2.67 -4.22
N GLY A 75 16.04 2.63 -3.03
CA GLY A 75 16.98 3.66 -2.57
C GLY A 75 17.99 3.11 -1.57
N ILE A 76 18.83 4.00 -1.09
CA ILE A 76 19.65 3.77 0.10
C ILE A 76 19.11 4.73 1.16
N GLU A 77 18.69 4.21 2.30
CA GLU A 77 18.14 5.00 3.40
C GLU A 77 18.89 4.68 4.70
N GLY A 78 18.91 5.65 5.63
CA GLY A 78 19.50 5.46 6.94
C GLY A 78 18.58 4.61 7.82
N TYR A 79 19.08 3.47 8.29
CA TYR A 79 18.35 2.59 9.21
C TYR A 79 18.94 2.65 10.62
N PRO A 80 18.13 2.83 11.68
CA PRO A 80 18.63 2.92 13.05
C PRO A 80 19.14 1.56 13.55
N THR A 81 20.31 1.55 14.19
CA THR A 81 21.02 0.33 14.63
C THR A 81 21.10 0.25 16.14
N THR A 82 22.03 0.99 16.74
CA THR A 82 22.28 0.97 18.18
C THR A 82 21.92 2.31 18.80
N LYS A 83 21.44 2.27 20.03
CA LYS A 83 21.24 3.46 20.86
C LYS A 83 22.60 4.07 21.22
N GLU A 84 22.87 5.28 20.77
CA GLU A 84 24.14 5.98 21.03
C GLU A 84 24.08 6.70 22.38
N LYS A 85 23.07 7.54 22.59
CA LYS A 85 22.98 8.37 23.79
C LYS A 85 21.55 8.74 24.15
N VAL A 86 21.26 8.68 25.44
CA VAL A 86 20.07 9.30 26.04
C VAL A 86 20.43 10.69 26.51
N ARG A 87 19.82 11.72 25.93
CA ARG A 87 20.01 13.11 26.32
C ARG A 87 18.72 13.64 26.93
N VAL A 88 18.75 13.93 28.22
CA VAL A 88 17.65 14.67 28.86
C VAL A 88 17.86 16.15 28.61
N ARG A 89 16.88 16.79 27.98
CA ARG A 89 16.92 18.22 27.66
C ARG A 89 16.63 19.02 28.94
N ALA A 90 17.66 19.72 29.44
CA ALA A 90 17.67 20.36 30.76
C ALA A 90 16.52 21.36 31.02
N HIS A 91 15.90 21.95 29.99
CA HIS A 91 14.82 22.93 30.15
C HIS A 91 13.40 22.33 30.11
N THR A 92 13.23 21.13 29.52
CA THR A 92 11.91 20.49 29.33
C THR A 92 11.79 19.16 30.07
N GLY A 93 12.89 18.61 30.59
CA GLY A 93 12.92 17.28 31.21
C GLY A 93 12.63 16.14 30.23
N ARG A 94 12.49 16.43 28.94
CA ARG A 94 12.22 15.43 27.91
C ARG A 94 13.49 14.65 27.59
N THR A 95 13.36 13.33 27.63
CA THR A 95 14.38 12.38 27.26
C THR A 95 14.40 12.22 25.74
N GLU A 96 15.45 12.71 25.07
CA GLU A 96 15.72 12.47 23.66
C GLU A 96 16.68 11.29 23.53
N VAL A 97 16.36 10.31 22.70
CA VAL A 97 17.23 9.16 22.42
C VAL A 97 17.84 9.31 21.05
N VAL A 98 19.17 9.29 20.99
CA VAL A 98 19.97 9.38 19.77
C VAL A 98 20.36 7.97 19.35
N TYR A 99 20.12 7.65 18.08
CA TYR A 99 20.42 6.37 17.45
C TYR A 99 21.54 6.52 16.41
N ASN A 100 22.35 5.48 16.26
CA ASN A 100 23.27 5.34 15.15
C ASN A 100 22.53 4.89 13.88
N TYR A 101 22.88 5.46 12.73
CA TYR A 101 22.25 5.13 11.45
C TYR A 101 23.26 4.53 10.48
N ILE A 102 22.86 3.44 9.83
CA ILE A 102 23.62 2.81 8.74
C ILE A 102 22.89 3.00 7.41
N GLN A 103 23.64 3.23 6.34
CA GLN A 103 23.07 3.38 5.00
C GLN A 103 22.79 1.98 4.42
N ARG A 104 21.52 1.64 4.24
CA ARG A 104 21.12 0.32 3.74
C ARG A 104 20.13 0.39 2.59
N PRO A 105 20.16 -0.59 1.68
CA PRO A 105 19.19 -0.65 0.62
C PRO A 105 17.76 -0.75 1.16
N PHE A 106 16.91 0.00 0.49
CA PHE A 106 15.54 0.23 0.87
C PHE A 106 14.63 0.01 -0.33
N LEU A 107 13.52 -0.70 -0.10
CA LEU A 107 12.54 -1.01 -1.12
C LEU A 107 11.14 -0.72 -0.56
N ARG A 108 10.41 0.19 -1.20
CA ARG A 108 8.96 0.39 -0.97
C ARG A 108 8.22 0.05 -2.25
N LEU A 109 7.15 -0.73 -2.15
CA LEU A 109 6.33 -1.11 -3.30
C LEU A 109 4.89 -1.38 -2.86
N SER A 110 3.98 -1.39 -3.84
CA SER A 110 2.57 -1.70 -3.67
C SER A 110 2.10 -2.70 -4.71
N TRP A 111 1.23 -3.62 -4.32
CA TRP A 111 0.48 -4.50 -5.24
C TRP A 111 -1.01 -4.16 -5.23
N GLU A 112 -1.37 -2.95 -4.80
CA GLU A 112 -2.73 -2.49 -4.91
C GLU A 112 -3.16 -2.46 -6.38
N LYS A 113 -4.23 -3.21 -6.68
CA LYS A 113 -4.91 -3.10 -7.96
C LYS A 113 -5.39 -1.65 -8.06
N ASP A 114 -5.10 -0.98 -9.17
CA ASP A 114 -5.80 0.29 -9.42
C ASP A 114 -7.28 -0.09 -9.54
N GLU A 115 -8.05 0.23 -8.51
CA GLU A 115 -9.43 0.57 -8.74
C GLU A 115 -9.34 1.84 -9.59
N ALA A 116 -9.33 1.65 -10.91
CA ALA A 116 -9.88 2.69 -11.75
C ALA A 116 -11.19 3.07 -11.06
N LYS A 117 -11.25 4.28 -10.50
CA LYS A 117 -12.52 4.95 -10.29
C LYS A 117 -13.11 5.04 -11.70
N SER A 118 -13.69 3.95 -12.17
CA SER A 118 -14.74 3.98 -13.15
C SER A 118 -15.67 4.99 -12.54
N ARG A 119 -15.70 6.19 -13.15
CA ARG A 119 -16.76 7.13 -12.88
C ARG A 119 -18.00 6.33 -13.19
N HIS A 120 -18.66 5.82 -12.16
CA HIS A 120 -19.95 5.21 -12.35
C HIS A 120 -20.74 6.30 -13.07
N VAL A 121 -21.26 5.96 -14.25
CA VAL A 121 -22.11 6.90 -14.94
C VAL A 121 -23.32 7.04 -14.04
N ASP A 122 -23.43 8.18 -13.36
CA ASP A 122 -24.64 8.51 -12.65
C ASP A 122 -25.74 8.57 -13.71
N PHE A 123 -26.62 7.57 -13.72
CA PHE A 123 -27.90 7.66 -14.40
C PHE A 123 -28.71 8.70 -13.63
N THR A 124 -28.37 9.97 -13.84
CA THR A 124 -29.20 11.09 -13.43
C THR A 124 -30.42 11.01 -14.33
N CYS A 125 -31.41 10.25 -13.87
CA CYS A 125 -32.71 10.19 -14.49
C CYS A 125 -33.29 11.61 -14.38
N VAL A 126 -33.23 12.36 -15.47
CA VAL A 126 -33.92 13.65 -15.58
C VAL A 126 -35.38 13.34 -15.34
N LYS A 127 -35.91 13.77 -14.19
CA LYS A 127 -37.35 13.72 -13.94
C LYS A 127 -38.00 14.68 -14.92
N ILE A 128 -38.46 14.16 -16.05
CA ILE A 128 -39.39 14.86 -16.93
C ILE A 128 -40.65 15.04 -16.09
N LYS A 129 -40.95 16.29 -15.70
CA LYS A 129 -42.26 16.62 -15.14
C LYS A 129 -43.26 16.47 -16.28
N THR A 130 -44.01 15.38 -16.28
CA THR A 130 -45.25 15.29 -17.05
C THR A 130 -46.29 16.12 -16.31
N ASP A 131 -46.62 17.29 -16.84
CA ASP A 131 -47.81 18.04 -16.46
C ASP A 131 -49.03 17.28 -16.96
N ILE A 132 -49.49 16.30 -16.19
CA ILE A 132 -50.79 15.67 -16.37
C ILE A 132 -51.51 15.77 -15.03
N ALA A 133 -52.66 16.44 -15.06
CA ALA A 133 -53.53 16.71 -13.94
C ALA A 133 -54.01 15.40 -13.26
N PRO A 134 -54.45 15.44 -11.99
CA PRO A 134 -54.92 14.26 -11.31
C PRO A 134 -56.42 14.10 -11.60
N ASP A 135 -56.75 13.30 -12.60
CA ASP A 135 -58.06 12.68 -12.71
C ASP A 135 -57.94 11.16 -12.56
N ALA A 136 -58.78 10.66 -11.66
CA ALA A 136 -58.84 9.29 -11.22
C ALA A 136 -59.34 8.36 -12.34
N GLU A 137 -59.08 7.07 -12.14
CA GLU A 137 -59.59 5.93 -12.90
C GLU A 137 -58.96 5.69 -14.28
N ALA A 138 -58.05 4.72 -14.36
CA ALA A 138 -58.29 3.49 -15.12
C ALA A 138 -56.98 2.68 -15.22
N ALA A 139 -56.92 1.56 -14.51
CA ALA A 139 -56.04 0.45 -14.90
C ALA A 139 -56.70 -0.87 -14.49
N THR A 140 -57.86 -1.13 -15.09
CA THR A 140 -58.37 -2.50 -15.22
C THR A 140 -58.60 -2.76 -16.70
N LEU A 141 -58.15 -3.94 -17.15
CA LEU A 141 -58.38 -4.58 -18.47
C LEU A 141 -57.46 -4.04 -19.60
N LEU A 142 -56.77 -4.85 -20.41
CA LEU A 142 -57.05 -6.21 -20.89
C LEU A 142 -55.77 -7.02 -21.14
N SER A 143 -55.85 -8.29 -20.75
CA SER A 143 -55.13 -9.45 -21.29
C SER A 143 -55.57 -9.81 -22.72
N GLY A 144 -54.67 -10.46 -23.48
CA GLY A 144 -54.91 -11.12 -24.77
C GLY A 144 -54.35 -10.31 -25.95
N ASN A 145 -53.60 -10.80 -26.92
CA ASN A 145 -53.34 -12.12 -27.53
C ASN A 145 -51.96 -11.98 -28.24
N GLU A 146 -51.20 -12.98 -28.73
CA GLU A 146 -51.49 -14.25 -29.38
C GLU A 146 -50.18 -15.05 -29.46
N ASP A 147 -50.24 -16.33 -29.08
CA ASP A 147 -49.19 -17.32 -29.34
C ASP A 147 -49.20 -17.72 -30.82
N ASN A 148 -48.07 -17.57 -31.52
CA ASN A 148 -47.87 -18.22 -32.82
C ASN A 148 -46.99 -19.47 -32.62
N ASN A 149 -47.68 -20.61 -32.51
CA ASN A 149 -47.11 -21.95 -32.63
C ASN A 149 -47.11 -22.34 -34.12
N PHE A 150 -45.96 -22.74 -34.66
CA PHE A 150 -45.87 -23.46 -35.94
C PHE A 150 -44.87 -24.60 -35.78
N ASP A 151 -45.41 -25.81 -35.68
CA ASP A 151 -44.70 -27.07 -35.91
C ASP A 151 -45.43 -27.83 -37.03
N TYR A 152 -44.62 -28.41 -37.92
CA TYR A 152 -44.87 -29.14 -39.18
C TYR A 152 -45.15 -28.36 -40.47
#